data_AF-A0AAN7ZAI7-F1
#
_entry.id   AF-A0AAN7ZAI7-F1
#
_cell.length_a   1.000
_cell.length_b   1.000
_cell.length_c   1.000
_cell.angle_alpha   90.00
_cell.angle_beta   90.00
_cell.angle_gamma   90.00
#
_symmetry.space_group_name_H-M   'P 1'
#
loop_
_entity.id
_entity.type
_entity.pdbx_description
1 polymer ?
#
loop_
_entity_poly.entity_id
_entity_poly.type
_entity_poly.pdbx_seq_one_letter_code
_entity_poly.pdbx_strand_id
1 'polypeptide(L)'
;MIFFLSVLTLATTVTAIYTKRMTTIAGVEVIDTQIVRDAQALIRGFPNYLYSHQMRSWLFGAAMINANATLKKNIDLEVHAIATMLHDLGWDMTPGSRWVSPDKRFEVDGAIGARTWLSEHPIGKFWAPERVRKVFQAIALHGSGSIVNYFELEEAVIVQSISQDYNGPVNGVTHAVYDRIAKQFPQDELLSGTNKTFVWLAETKPSTTWDTWLQPWGDAFVPGYSAVGHRSFDHIAGTKAS
;
A
#
# COMPACT_ATOMS: atom_id res chain seq x y z
N MET A 1 8.74 52.28 -24.61
CA MET A 1 8.55 50.98 -25.28
C MET A 1 8.66 49.90 -24.21
N ILE A 2 7.54 49.51 -23.59
CA ILE A 2 7.50 48.56 -22.46
C ILE A 2 7.11 47.20 -23.03
N PHE A 3 8.01 46.22 -22.93
CA PHE A 3 7.75 44.84 -23.32
C PHE A 3 6.90 44.16 -22.24
N PHE A 4 5.64 43.89 -22.56
CA PHE A 4 4.82 42.90 -21.85
C PHE A 4 5.27 41.50 -22.31
N LEU A 5 6.13 40.85 -21.53
CA LEU A 5 6.35 39.40 -21.69
C LEU A 5 5.16 38.65 -21.10
N SER A 6 4.46 37.96 -22.01
CA SER A 6 3.26 37.17 -21.80
C SER A 6 3.44 36.08 -20.74
N VAL A 7 2.73 36.21 -19.62
CA VAL A 7 2.56 35.16 -18.59
C VAL A 7 1.72 33.97 -19.12
N LEU A 8 1.11 34.09 -20.32
CA LEU A 8 0.20 33.09 -20.87
C LEU A 8 0.90 31.87 -21.51
N THR A 9 2.20 31.94 -21.79
CA THR A 9 2.95 30.84 -22.45
C THR A 9 3.50 29.78 -21.49
N LEU A 10 3.64 30.09 -20.19
CA LEU A 10 4.00 29.07 -19.19
C LEU A 10 2.81 28.19 -18.78
N ALA A 11 1.59 28.73 -18.75
CA ALA A 11 0.42 27.97 -18.32
C ALA A 11 0.04 26.85 -19.31
N THR A 12 0.27 27.07 -20.60
CA THR A 12 -0.04 26.12 -21.70
C THR A 12 0.99 24.99 -21.83
N THR A 13 2.23 25.21 -21.42
CA THR A 13 3.26 24.15 -21.37
C THR A 13 3.09 23.23 -20.16
N VAL A 14 2.63 23.74 -19.01
CA VAL A 14 2.38 22.92 -17.81
C VAL A 14 1.14 22.02 -17.97
N THR A 15 0.08 22.50 -18.63
CA THR A 15 -1.13 21.70 -18.90
C THR A 15 -0.92 20.61 -19.96
N ALA A 16 0.00 20.79 -20.90
CA ALA A 16 0.33 19.79 -21.92
C ALA A 16 1.17 18.60 -21.39
N ILE A 17 1.79 18.72 -20.20
CA ILE A 17 2.69 17.68 -19.65
C ILE A 17 1.94 16.64 -18.78
N TYR A 18 0.74 16.95 -18.29
CA TYR A 18 -0.08 16.04 -17.47
C TYR A 18 -1.19 15.35 -18.27
N THR A 19 -0.91 14.90 -19.50
CA THR A 19 -1.80 13.91 -20.11
C THR A 19 -1.66 12.61 -19.31
N LYS A 20 -2.78 12.12 -18.77
CA LYS A 20 -2.88 10.84 -18.05
C LYS A 20 -2.49 9.70 -19.01
N ARG A 21 -1.19 9.43 -19.12
CA ARG A 21 -0.67 8.39 -20.00
C ARG A 21 -1.05 7.04 -19.40
N MET A 22 -1.53 6.15 -20.25
CA MET A 22 -1.87 4.78 -19.86
C MET A 22 -0.89 3.82 -20.52
N THR A 23 -0.62 2.70 -19.88
CA THR A 23 0.13 1.57 -20.44
C THR A 23 -0.60 0.28 -20.10
N THR A 24 -0.07 -0.86 -20.57
CA THR A 24 -0.61 -2.18 -20.25
C THR A 24 0.45 -3.04 -19.58
N ILE A 25 0.14 -3.56 -18.38
CA ILE A 25 0.99 -4.50 -17.64
C ILE A 25 0.17 -5.75 -17.35
N ALA A 26 0.70 -6.93 -17.67
CA ALA A 26 0.00 -8.20 -17.53
C ALA A 26 -1.43 -8.23 -18.12
N GLY A 27 -1.67 -7.46 -19.19
CA GLY A 27 -2.99 -7.34 -19.83
C GLY A 27 -3.99 -6.40 -19.13
N VAL A 28 -3.56 -5.63 -18.12
CA VAL A 28 -4.36 -4.62 -17.43
C VAL A 28 -3.92 -3.23 -17.85
N GLU A 29 -4.87 -2.38 -18.23
CA GLU A 29 -4.61 -0.95 -18.47
C GLU A 29 -4.32 -0.23 -17.14
N VAL A 30 -3.17 0.42 -17.03
CA VAL A 30 -2.72 1.11 -15.82
C VAL A 30 -2.20 2.50 -16.13
N ILE A 31 -2.24 3.38 -15.13
CA ILE A 31 -1.65 4.72 -15.20
C ILE A 31 -0.12 4.62 -15.38
N ASP A 32 0.43 5.45 -16.25
CA ASP A 32 1.85 5.47 -16.62
C ASP A 32 2.44 6.87 -16.50
N THR A 33 2.58 7.35 -15.27
CA THR A 33 3.26 8.60 -14.96
C THR A 33 4.65 8.32 -14.38
N GLN A 34 5.51 9.34 -14.40
CA GLN A 34 6.87 9.19 -13.90
C GLN A 34 6.91 8.73 -12.43
N ILE A 35 6.07 9.30 -11.56
CA ILE A 35 6.00 8.89 -10.14
C ILE A 35 5.55 7.43 -9.96
N VAL A 36 4.70 6.91 -10.84
CA VAL A 36 4.27 5.50 -10.84
C VAL A 36 5.41 4.58 -11.31
N ARG A 37 6.22 5.00 -12.27
CA ARG A 37 7.44 4.27 -12.67
C ARG A 37 8.49 4.27 -11.57
N ASP A 38 8.65 5.39 -10.87
CA ASP A 38 9.60 5.53 -9.78
C ASP A 38 9.19 4.66 -8.57
N ALA A 39 7.89 4.56 -8.28
CA ALA A 39 7.37 3.63 -7.29
C ALA A 39 7.61 2.16 -7.70
N GLN A 40 7.35 1.79 -8.96
CA GLN A 40 7.69 0.46 -9.48
C GLN A 40 9.19 0.14 -9.35
N ALA A 41 10.06 1.11 -9.63
CA ALA A 41 11.50 0.96 -9.49
C ALA A 41 11.92 0.76 -8.03
N LEU A 42 11.29 1.47 -7.10
CA LEU A 42 11.52 1.29 -5.66
C LEU A 42 11.14 -0.12 -5.21
N ILE A 43 9.93 -0.57 -5.51
CA ILE A 43 9.44 -1.86 -5.02
C ILE A 43 10.16 -3.06 -5.65
N ARG A 44 10.75 -2.88 -6.84
CA ARG A 44 11.59 -3.89 -7.48
C ARG A 44 12.86 -4.22 -6.68
N GLY A 45 13.27 -3.36 -5.75
CA GLY A 45 14.38 -3.64 -4.83
C GLY A 45 14.03 -4.59 -3.68
N PHE A 46 12.75 -4.91 -3.47
CA PHE A 46 12.33 -5.81 -2.40
C PHE A 46 12.42 -7.29 -2.79
N PRO A 47 12.39 -8.22 -1.81
CA PRO A 47 12.31 -9.64 -2.08
C PRO A 47 11.15 -9.99 -3.03
N ASN A 48 11.35 -11.04 -3.85
CA ASN A 48 10.44 -11.39 -4.95
C ASN A 48 8.96 -11.52 -4.52
N TYR A 49 8.67 -12.14 -3.37
CA TYR A 49 7.30 -12.30 -2.88
C TYR A 49 6.64 -10.94 -2.59
N LEU A 50 7.37 -10.00 -1.99
CA LEU A 50 6.87 -8.68 -1.61
C LEU A 50 6.69 -7.81 -2.85
N TYR A 51 7.67 -7.78 -3.75
CA TYR A 51 7.54 -7.11 -5.05
C TYR A 51 6.33 -7.63 -5.83
N SER A 52 6.17 -8.95 -5.91
CA SER A 52 5.06 -9.56 -6.64
C SER A 52 3.73 -9.26 -5.96
N HIS A 53 3.65 -9.30 -4.62
CA HIS A 53 2.47 -8.90 -3.86
C HIS A 53 2.06 -7.45 -4.18
N GLN A 54 2.99 -6.51 -4.07
CA GLN A 54 2.75 -5.09 -4.35
C GLN A 54 2.30 -4.84 -5.80
N MET A 55 2.90 -5.53 -6.76
CA MET A 55 2.47 -5.46 -8.16
C MET A 55 1.07 -6.07 -8.35
N ARG A 56 0.77 -7.21 -7.74
CA ARG A 56 -0.56 -7.84 -7.83
C ARG A 56 -1.64 -6.98 -7.18
N SER A 57 -1.40 -6.42 -5.99
CA SER A 57 -2.32 -5.48 -5.31
C SER A 57 -2.68 -4.30 -6.20
N TRP A 58 -1.69 -3.70 -6.88
CA TRP A 58 -1.96 -2.63 -7.84
C TRP A 58 -2.76 -3.11 -9.05
N LEU A 59 -2.35 -4.23 -9.67
CA LEU A 59 -2.95 -4.73 -10.91
C LEU A 59 -4.37 -5.26 -10.72
N PHE A 60 -4.66 -5.97 -9.63
CA PHE A 60 -6.02 -6.39 -9.29
C PHE A 60 -6.92 -5.18 -9.04
N GLY A 61 -6.42 -4.16 -8.35
CA GLY A 61 -7.12 -2.89 -8.18
C GLY A 61 -7.40 -2.17 -9.49
N ALA A 62 -6.41 -2.06 -10.37
CA ALA A 62 -6.58 -1.44 -11.67
C ALA A 62 -7.56 -2.22 -12.54
N ALA A 63 -7.54 -3.55 -12.52
CA ALA A 63 -8.51 -4.40 -13.20
C ALA A 63 -9.94 -4.16 -12.68
N MET A 64 -10.11 -4.08 -11.36
CA MET A 64 -11.39 -3.77 -10.71
C MET A 64 -11.90 -2.38 -11.13
N ILE A 65 -11.03 -1.37 -11.12
CA ILE A 65 -11.38 -0.01 -11.55
C ILE A 65 -11.77 0.00 -13.04
N ASN A 66 -11.04 -0.71 -13.89
CA ASN A 66 -11.32 -0.79 -15.32
C ASN A 66 -12.65 -1.49 -15.63
N ALA A 67 -13.05 -2.47 -14.82
CA ALA A 67 -14.33 -3.18 -14.96
C ALA A 67 -15.54 -2.33 -14.54
N ASN A 68 -15.34 -1.17 -13.90
CA ASN A 68 -16.40 -0.32 -13.38
C ASN A 68 -16.22 1.15 -13.82
N ALA A 69 -17.05 1.61 -14.76
CA ALA A 69 -16.98 2.98 -15.29
C ALA A 69 -17.13 4.08 -14.22
N THR A 70 -17.90 3.83 -13.17
CA THR A 70 -18.06 4.76 -12.05
C THR A 70 -16.78 4.84 -11.24
N LEU A 71 -16.13 3.72 -10.93
CA LEU A 71 -14.82 3.72 -10.26
C LEU A 71 -13.77 4.41 -11.14
N LYS A 72 -13.71 4.06 -12.43
CA LYS A 72 -12.74 4.65 -13.37
C LYS A 72 -12.84 6.16 -13.49
N LYS A 73 -14.04 6.72 -13.31
CA LYS A 73 -14.28 8.17 -13.31
C LYS A 73 -13.89 8.85 -11.99
N ASN A 74 -14.09 8.18 -10.85
CA ASN A 74 -14.00 8.80 -9.52
C ASN A 74 -12.70 8.52 -8.77
N ILE A 75 -11.90 7.54 -9.19
CA ILE A 75 -10.63 7.18 -8.55
C ILE A 75 -9.46 7.93 -9.20
N ASP A 76 -8.64 8.58 -8.37
CA ASP A 76 -7.32 9.09 -8.75
C ASP A 76 -6.36 7.90 -8.91
N LEU A 77 -6.14 7.52 -10.16
CA LEU A 77 -5.31 6.35 -10.50
C LEU A 77 -3.87 6.46 -10.00
N GLU A 78 -3.30 7.66 -9.86
CA GLU A 78 -1.95 7.79 -9.29
C GLU A 78 -1.98 7.57 -7.77
N VAL A 79 -2.97 8.12 -7.06
CA VAL A 79 -3.14 7.85 -5.61
C VAL A 79 -3.33 6.36 -5.37
N HIS A 80 -4.18 5.71 -6.17
CA HIS A 80 -4.39 4.26 -6.13
C HIS A 80 -3.09 3.48 -6.38
N ALA A 81 -2.36 3.82 -7.45
CA ALA A 81 -1.11 3.15 -7.82
C ALA A 81 -0.04 3.28 -6.73
N ILE A 82 0.17 4.50 -6.21
CA ILE A 82 1.16 4.76 -5.17
C ILE A 82 0.77 4.07 -3.86
N ALA A 83 -0.48 4.18 -3.42
CA ALA A 83 -0.91 3.56 -2.18
C ALA A 83 -0.82 2.02 -2.23
N THR A 84 -1.26 1.40 -3.32
CA THR A 84 -1.19 -0.06 -3.48
C THR A 84 0.24 -0.58 -3.58
N MET A 85 1.13 0.09 -4.33
CA MET A 85 2.52 -0.36 -4.42
C MET A 85 3.31 -0.14 -3.13
N LEU A 86 3.02 0.93 -2.37
CA LEU A 86 3.82 1.31 -1.19
C LEU A 86 3.20 0.88 0.15
N HIS A 87 2.10 0.13 0.17
CA HIS A 87 1.40 -0.18 1.43
C HIS A 87 2.27 -0.97 2.42
N ASP A 88 3.09 -1.89 1.92
CA ASP A 88 3.95 -2.77 2.72
C ASP A 88 5.42 -2.32 2.75
N LEU A 89 5.71 -1.02 2.68
CA LEU A 89 7.08 -0.55 2.96
C LEU A 89 7.56 -0.99 4.37
N GLY A 90 6.63 -1.12 5.32
CA GLY A 90 6.91 -1.62 6.67
C GLY A 90 7.30 -3.11 6.75
N TRP A 91 7.30 -3.83 5.63
CA TRP A 91 7.74 -5.24 5.54
C TRP A 91 9.21 -5.41 5.16
N ASP A 92 9.95 -4.31 4.96
CA ASP A 92 11.36 -4.39 4.61
C ASP A 92 12.22 -4.89 5.79
N MET A 93 12.53 -6.19 5.76
CA MET A 93 13.34 -6.88 6.76
C MET A 93 14.85 -6.59 6.67
N THR A 94 15.27 -5.66 5.80
CA THR A 94 16.69 -5.29 5.67
C THR A 94 17.19 -4.67 6.98
N PRO A 95 18.34 -5.10 7.54
CA PRO A 95 18.90 -4.49 8.75
C PRO A 95 19.11 -2.98 8.59
N GLY A 96 18.52 -2.19 9.49
CA GLY A 96 18.59 -0.73 9.43
C GLY A 96 17.70 -0.11 8.33
N SER A 97 16.69 -0.83 7.84
CA SER A 97 15.73 -0.29 6.88
C SER A 97 15.16 1.05 7.35
N ARG A 98 15.13 2.03 6.44
CA ARG A 98 14.54 3.35 6.72
C ARG A 98 13.02 3.32 6.85
N TRP A 99 12.39 2.20 6.47
CA TRP A 99 10.93 2.06 6.43
C TRP A 99 10.35 1.49 7.71
N VAL A 100 11.18 0.90 8.58
CA VAL A 100 10.73 0.16 9.75
C VAL A 100 11.24 0.86 11.01
N SER A 101 10.33 1.16 11.93
CA SER A 101 10.67 1.69 13.25
C SER A 101 10.48 0.63 14.34
N PRO A 102 11.18 0.74 15.49
CA PRO A 102 11.06 -0.23 16.58
C PRO A 102 9.73 -0.14 17.33
N ASP A 103 8.97 0.95 17.18
CA ASP A 103 7.89 1.34 18.09
C ASP A 103 6.51 1.51 17.42
N LYS A 104 6.40 1.31 16.10
CA LYS A 104 5.12 1.47 15.37
C LYS A 104 4.69 0.20 14.67
N ARG A 105 3.38 0.02 14.48
CA ARG A 105 2.84 -1.07 13.66
C ARG A 105 3.34 -0.95 12.23
N PHE A 106 3.46 -2.08 11.51
CA PHE A 106 3.98 -2.06 10.16
C PHE A 106 3.10 -1.25 9.19
N GLU A 107 1.78 -1.22 9.41
CA GLU A 107 0.84 -0.43 8.61
C GLU A 107 1.14 1.08 8.75
N VAL A 108 1.51 1.51 9.96
CA VAL A 108 1.86 2.90 10.26
C VAL A 108 3.24 3.24 9.72
N ASP A 109 4.20 2.32 9.87
CA ASP A 109 5.53 2.41 9.26
C ASP A 109 5.43 2.57 7.73
N GLY A 110 4.62 1.74 7.08
CA GLY A 110 4.34 1.83 5.65
C GLY A 110 3.72 3.16 5.25
N ALA A 111 2.73 3.64 6.01
CA ALA A 111 2.05 4.91 5.73
C ALA A 111 3.00 6.11 5.90
N ILE A 112 3.83 6.12 6.95
CA ILE A 112 4.86 7.13 7.16
C ILE A 112 5.90 7.07 6.04
N GLY A 113 6.37 5.86 5.69
CA GLY A 113 7.32 5.63 4.61
C GLY A 113 6.83 6.18 3.27
N ALA A 114 5.59 5.90 2.90
CA ALA A 114 4.98 6.38 1.66
C ALA A 114 4.83 7.92 1.65
N ARG A 115 4.38 8.51 2.77
CA ARG A 115 4.27 9.97 2.91
C ARG A 115 5.64 10.65 2.83
N THR A 116 6.65 10.10 3.50
CA THR A 116 8.03 10.60 3.44
C THR A 116 8.59 10.48 2.02
N TRP A 117 8.42 9.32 1.38
CA TRP A 117 8.83 9.13 -0.01
C TRP A 117 8.17 10.15 -0.94
N LEU A 118 6.86 10.39 -0.81
CA LEU A 118 6.17 11.43 -1.57
C LEU A 118 6.77 12.81 -1.33
N SER A 119 7.08 13.18 -0.08
CA SER A 119 7.66 14.49 0.25
C SER A 119 9.10 14.68 -0.28
N GLU A 120 9.85 13.60 -0.43
CA GLU A 120 11.21 13.60 -0.99
C GLU A 120 11.20 13.49 -2.53
N HIS A 121 10.11 12.97 -3.10
CA HIS A 121 9.98 12.70 -4.53
C HIS A 121 9.89 14.01 -5.37
N PRO A 122 10.59 14.12 -6.51
CA PRO A 122 10.58 15.32 -7.36
C PRO A 122 9.19 15.80 -7.78
N ILE A 123 8.25 14.86 -7.99
CA ILE A 123 6.85 15.13 -8.34
C ILE A 123 5.95 15.09 -7.10
N GLY A 124 6.21 14.15 -6.18
CA GLY A 124 5.31 13.86 -5.05
C GLY A 124 5.23 15.03 -4.07
N LYS A 125 6.32 15.78 -3.92
CA LYS A 125 6.40 16.95 -3.02
C LYS A 125 5.44 18.08 -3.39
N PHE A 126 4.90 18.06 -4.61
CA PHE A 126 3.91 19.02 -5.11
C PHE A 126 2.49 18.45 -5.13
N TRP A 127 2.27 17.22 -4.67
CA TRP A 127 0.92 16.67 -4.55
C TRP A 127 0.10 17.50 -3.56
N ALA A 128 -1.18 17.67 -3.88
CA ALA A 128 -2.12 18.29 -2.96
C ALA A 128 -2.15 17.51 -1.63
N PRO A 129 -2.24 18.18 -0.47
CA PRO A 129 -2.25 17.52 0.84
C PRO A 129 -3.32 16.43 0.97
N GLU A 130 -4.45 16.58 0.30
CA GLU A 130 -5.55 15.60 0.31
C GLU A 130 -5.17 14.28 -0.39
N ARG A 131 -4.45 14.31 -1.51
CA ARG A 131 -3.90 13.09 -2.15
C ARG A 131 -2.94 12.34 -1.22
N VAL A 132 -2.05 13.07 -0.56
CA VAL A 132 -1.08 12.50 0.40
C VAL A 132 -1.80 11.91 1.62
N ARG A 133 -2.85 12.58 2.12
CA ARG A 133 -3.70 12.08 3.21
C ARG A 133 -4.36 10.75 2.82
N LYS A 134 -4.92 10.65 1.62
CA LYS A 134 -5.57 9.42 1.12
C LYS A 134 -4.59 8.25 1.04
N VAL A 135 -3.38 8.48 0.51
CA VAL A 135 -2.30 7.47 0.52
C VAL A 135 -2.01 7.03 1.95
N PHE A 136 -1.79 7.98 2.86
CA PHE A 136 -1.49 7.67 4.25
C PHE A 136 -2.62 6.89 4.94
N GLN A 137 -3.88 7.30 4.76
CA GLN A 137 -5.04 6.68 5.40
C GLN A 137 -5.30 5.28 4.86
N ALA A 138 -5.26 5.09 3.54
CA ALA A 138 -5.42 3.78 2.92
C ALA A 138 -4.36 2.79 3.42
N ILE A 139 -3.08 3.22 3.47
CA ILE A 139 -2.00 2.37 3.96
C ILE A 139 -2.12 2.13 5.47
N ALA A 140 -2.35 3.15 6.30
CA ALA A 140 -2.44 2.96 7.75
C ALA A 140 -3.60 2.03 8.17
N LEU A 141 -4.63 1.92 7.33
CA LEU A 141 -5.84 1.14 7.60
C LEU A 141 -5.95 -0.15 6.76
N HIS A 142 -4.93 -0.53 5.99
CA HIS A 142 -5.07 -1.65 5.05
C HIS A 142 -5.28 -3.01 5.74
N GLY A 143 -4.78 -3.18 6.98
CA GLY A 143 -5.10 -4.33 7.84
C GLY A 143 -6.43 -4.24 8.58
N SER A 144 -7.20 -3.16 8.40
CA SER A 144 -8.43 -2.84 9.15
C SER A 144 -9.61 -2.58 8.22
N GLY A 145 -9.92 -3.56 7.36
CA GLY A 145 -10.97 -3.46 6.34
C GLY A 145 -12.36 -3.06 6.87
N SER A 146 -12.74 -3.51 8.07
CA SER A 146 -14.02 -3.14 8.70
C SER A 146 -14.11 -1.65 9.05
N ILE A 147 -12.98 -0.96 9.21
CA ILE A 147 -12.91 0.47 9.54
C ILE A 147 -12.80 1.29 8.26
N VAL A 148 -11.91 0.93 7.33
CA VAL A 148 -11.65 1.71 6.11
C VAL A 148 -12.88 1.86 5.21
N ASN A 149 -13.84 0.93 5.28
CA ASN A 149 -15.09 1.00 4.53
C ASN A 149 -15.99 2.21 4.89
N TYR A 150 -15.70 2.90 6.00
CA TYR A 150 -16.39 4.12 6.42
C TYR A 150 -15.61 5.41 6.08
N PHE A 151 -14.48 5.29 5.38
CA PHE A 151 -13.71 6.42 4.85
C PHE A 151 -14.15 6.77 3.42
N GLU A 152 -13.40 7.59 2.70
CA GLU A 152 -13.74 7.94 1.33
C GLU A 152 -13.61 6.72 0.39
N LEU A 153 -14.23 6.83 -0.78
CA LEU A 153 -14.27 5.75 -1.78
C LEU A 153 -12.86 5.28 -2.18
N GLU A 154 -11.90 6.20 -2.19
CA GLU A 154 -10.52 5.96 -2.63
C GLU A 154 -9.80 4.96 -1.71
N GLU A 155 -9.84 5.20 -0.40
CA GLU A 155 -9.23 4.34 0.61
C GLU A 155 -9.87 2.96 0.62
N ALA A 156 -11.21 2.89 0.54
CA ALA A 156 -11.92 1.62 0.48
C ALA A 156 -11.56 0.80 -0.77
N VAL A 157 -11.43 1.45 -1.93
CA VAL A 157 -10.99 0.81 -3.19
C VAL A 157 -9.55 0.33 -3.11
N ILE A 158 -8.64 1.11 -2.51
CA ILE A 158 -7.24 0.71 -2.32
C ILE A 158 -7.15 -0.54 -1.43
N VAL A 159 -7.85 -0.57 -0.30
CA VAL A 159 -7.81 -1.74 0.60
C VAL A 159 -8.46 -2.98 -0.03
N GLN A 160 -9.53 -2.81 -0.80
CA GLN A 160 -10.10 -3.90 -1.59
C GLN A 160 -9.15 -4.39 -2.68
N SER A 161 -8.32 -3.51 -3.25
CA SER A 161 -7.30 -3.87 -4.24
C SER A 161 -6.22 -4.76 -3.62
N ILE A 162 -5.74 -4.39 -2.42
CA ILE A 162 -4.75 -5.16 -1.66
C ILE A 162 -5.31 -6.53 -1.26
N SER A 163 -6.55 -6.56 -0.75
CA SER A 163 -7.19 -7.77 -0.21
C SER A 163 -7.42 -8.87 -1.25
N GLN A 164 -7.53 -8.52 -2.54
CA GLN A 164 -7.74 -9.50 -3.60
C GLN A 164 -6.60 -10.51 -3.72
N ASP A 165 -5.38 -10.14 -3.30
CA ASP A 165 -4.25 -11.06 -3.35
C ASP A 165 -4.35 -12.20 -2.30
N TYR A 166 -5.22 -12.07 -1.30
CA TYR A 166 -5.49 -13.14 -0.33
C TYR A 166 -6.86 -13.78 -0.53
N ASN A 167 -7.86 -12.98 -0.92
CA ASN A 167 -9.27 -13.41 -0.94
C ASN A 167 -9.76 -13.81 -2.34
N GLY A 168 -8.94 -13.61 -3.37
CA GLY A 168 -9.31 -13.84 -4.77
C GLY A 168 -10.04 -12.65 -5.40
N PRO A 169 -10.41 -12.77 -6.69
CA PRO A 169 -10.93 -11.65 -7.48
C PRO A 169 -12.35 -11.24 -7.03
N VAL A 170 -12.60 -9.93 -6.98
CA VAL A 170 -13.93 -9.35 -6.66
C VAL A 170 -14.29 -8.21 -7.63
N ASN A 171 -15.52 -7.69 -7.53
CA ASN A 171 -15.94 -6.44 -8.16
C ASN A 171 -15.66 -6.33 -9.68
N GLY A 172 -15.92 -7.41 -10.41
CA GLY A 172 -15.78 -7.44 -11.87
C GLY A 172 -14.41 -7.91 -12.38
N VAL A 173 -13.46 -8.20 -11.51
CA VAL A 173 -12.23 -8.92 -11.90
C VAL A 173 -12.60 -10.37 -12.24
N THR A 174 -12.31 -10.81 -13.45
CA THR A 174 -12.54 -12.19 -13.86
C THR A 174 -11.38 -13.09 -13.44
N HIS A 175 -11.62 -14.38 -13.25
CA HIS A 175 -10.55 -15.35 -12.98
C HIS A 175 -9.49 -15.35 -14.09
N ALA A 176 -9.88 -15.20 -15.37
CA ALA A 176 -8.93 -15.12 -16.47
C ALA A 176 -8.01 -13.89 -16.43
N VAL A 177 -8.45 -12.77 -15.83
CA VAL A 177 -7.59 -11.60 -15.56
C VAL A 177 -6.73 -11.87 -14.33
N TYR A 178 -7.32 -12.41 -13.27
CA TYR A 178 -6.62 -12.75 -12.03
C TYR A 178 -5.44 -13.71 -12.28
N ASP A 179 -5.69 -14.84 -12.96
CA ASP A 179 -4.70 -15.86 -13.27
C ASP A 179 -3.58 -15.34 -14.18
N ARG A 180 -3.89 -14.41 -15.09
CA ARG A 180 -2.90 -13.78 -15.98
C ARG A 180 -1.94 -12.89 -15.21
N ILE A 181 -2.46 -12.11 -14.26
CA ILE A 181 -1.65 -11.28 -13.36
C ILE A 181 -0.78 -12.19 -12.49
N ALA A 182 -1.37 -13.21 -11.86
CA ALA A 182 -0.64 -14.19 -11.04
C ALA A 182 0.43 -14.96 -11.82
N LYS A 183 0.22 -15.24 -13.11
CA LYS A 183 1.23 -15.85 -13.98
C LYS A 183 2.44 -14.92 -14.23
N GLN A 184 2.22 -13.61 -14.34
CA GLN A 184 3.28 -12.63 -14.58
C GLN A 184 4.03 -12.27 -13.29
N PHE A 185 3.33 -12.28 -12.15
CA PHE A 185 3.85 -12.00 -10.82
C PHE A 185 3.49 -13.18 -9.90
N PRO A 186 4.33 -14.24 -9.86
CA PRO A 186 4.00 -15.50 -9.20
C PRO A 186 3.57 -15.35 -7.73
N GLN A 187 2.49 -16.03 -7.36
CA GLN A 187 1.86 -15.97 -6.03
C GLN A 187 2.38 -17.06 -5.07
N ASP A 188 3.21 -17.97 -5.56
CA ASP A 188 3.65 -19.20 -4.88
C ASP A 188 4.25 -18.93 -3.49
N GLU A 189 4.96 -17.82 -3.33
CA GLU A 189 5.62 -17.44 -2.09
C GLU A 189 4.83 -16.45 -1.22
N LEU A 190 3.61 -16.05 -1.62
CA LEU A 190 2.83 -15.04 -0.91
C LEU A 190 2.65 -15.43 0.56
N LEU A 191 2.03 -16.59 0.82
CA LEU A 191 1.72 -17.01 2.19
C LEU A 191 2.97 -17.25 3.03
N SER A 192 4.01 -17.88 2.46
CA SER A 192 5.27 -18.12 3.16
C SER A 192 6.01 -16.82 3.48
N GLY A 193 6.02 -15.86 2.55
CA GLY A 193 6.66 -14.57 2.72
C GLY A 193 5.93 -13.69 3.74
N THR A 194 4.59 -13.67 3.69
CA THR A 194 3.74 -13.01 4.69
C THR A 194 3.97 -13.60 6.08
N ASN A 195 3.92 -14.92 6.22
CA ASN A 195 4.21 -15.58 7.51
C ASN A 195 5.60 -15.22 8.03
N LYS A 196 6.63 -15.30 7.18
CA LYS A 196 8.00 -14.93 7.54
C LYS A 196 8.07 -13.48 8.04
N THR A 197 7.39 -12.57 7.37
CA THR A 197 7.39 -11.14 7.72
C THR A 197 6.70 -10.90 9.07
N PHE A 198 5.55 -11.52 9.31
CA PHE A 198 4.81 -11.33 10.57
C PHE A 198 5.52 -11.97 11.76
N VAL A 199 6.15 -13.13 11.57
CA VAL A 199 7.02 -13.74 12.58
C VAL A 199 8.18 -12.80 12.91
N TRP A 200 8.86 -12.27 11.89
CA TRP A 200 9.95 -11.31 12.10
C TRP A 200 9.50 -10.03 12.83
N LEU A 201 8.33 -9.48 12.52
CA LEU A 201 7.78 -8.32 13.24
C LEU A 201 7.49 -8.64 14.71
N ALA A 202 6.92 -9.82 14.98
CA ALA A 202 6.66 -10.28 16.34
C ALA A 202 7.95 -10.58 17.13
N GLU A 203 9.02 -11.04 16.48
CA GLU A 203 10.33 -11.25 17.09
C GLU A 203 11.04 -9.93 17.40
N THR A 204 11.03 -8.98 16.46
CA THR A 204 11.88 -7.79 16.53
C THR A 204 11.22 -6.60 17.23
N LYS A 205 9.88 -6.54 17.24
CA LYS A 205 9.11 -5.45 17.84
C LYS A 205 7.76 -5.92 18.41
N PRO A 206 7.76 -6.91 19.34
CA PRO A 206 6.55 -7.54 19.88
C PRO A 206 5.54 -6.55 20.48
N SER A 207 6.02 -5.43 21.04
CA SER A 207 5.12 -4.42 21.62
C SER A 207 4.19 -3.75 20.61
N THR A 208 4.52 -3.83 19.32
CA THR A 208 3.71 -3.28 18.24
C THR A 208 2.64 -4.26 17.75
N THR A 209 2.68 -5.52 18.17
CA THR A 209 1.81 -6.59 17.68
C THR A 209 0.70 -6.98 18.66
N TRP A 210 0.81 -6.62 19.93
CA TRP A 210 -0.24 -6.84 20.93
C TRP A 210 -1.54 -6.10 20.61
N ASP A 211 -2.69 -6.74 20.89
CA ASP A 211 -4.04 -6.26 20.54
C ASP A 211 -4.21 -5.93 19.04
N THR A 212 -3.46 -6.61 18.18
CA THR A 212 -3.60 -6.49 16.72
C THR A 212 -3.97 -7.83 16.10
N TRP A 213 -4.43 -7.79 14.85
CA TRP A 213 -4.68 -8.99 14.07
C TRP A 213 -3.39 -9.79 13.76
N LEU A 214 -2.21 -9.18 13.94
CA LEU A 214 -0.91 -9.83 13.78
C LEU A 214 -0.48 -10.61 15.03
N GLN A 215 -1.02 -10.29 16.22
CA GLN A 215 -0.70 -10.97 17.48
C GLN A 215 -0.67 -12.51 17.38
N PRO A 216 -1.64 -13.17 16.70
CA PRO A 216 -1.65 -14.63 16.56
C PRO A 216 -0.40 -15.23 15.92
N TRP A 217 0.35 -14.49 15.09
CA TRP A 217 1.63 -14.98 14.55
C TRP A 217 2.71 -15.06 15.62
N GLY A 218 2.77 -14.07 16.51
CA GLY A 218 3.64 -14.11 17.68
C GLY A 218 3.28 -15.28 18.59
N ASP A 219 1.99 -15.40 18.93
CA ASP A 219 1.48 -16.45 19.81
C ASP A 219 1.74 -17.87 19.25
N ALA A 220 1.65 -18.04 17.92
CA ALA A 220 1.77 -19.35 17.28
C ALA A 220 3.20 -19.75 16.90
N PHE A 221 4.06 -18.80 16.53
CA PHE A 221 5.32 -19.10 15.85
C PHE A 221 6.57 -18.57 16.54
N VAL A 222 6.47 -17.64 17.49
CA VAL A 222 7.65 -17.01 18.11
C VAL A 222 7.91 -17.58 19.51
N PRO A 223 9.01 -18.34 19.73
CA PRO A 223 9.35 -18.86 21.04
C PRO A 223 9.54 -17.75 22.08
N GLY A 224 8.83 -17.86 23.21
CA GLY A 224 8.92 -16.88 24.29
C GLY A 224 8.12 -15.59 24.07
N TYR A 225 7.42 -15.45 22.93
CA TYR A 225 6.46 -14.37 22.75
C TYR A 225 5.29 -14.53 23.72
N SER A 226 4.86 -13.43 24.33
CA SER A 226 3.65 -13.38 25.15
C SER A 226 3.02 -12.00 25.07
N ALA A 227 1.74 -11.94 24.75
CA ALA A 227 0.93 -10.74 24.89
C ALA A 227 0.36 -10.57 26.31
N VAL A 228 0.39 -11.63 27.14
CA VAL A 228 -0.17 -11.59 28.49
C VAL A 228 0.56 -10.57 29.35
N GLY A 229 -0.19 -9.70 30.01
CA GLY A 229 0.31 -8.59 30.82
C GLY A 229 0.50 -7.29 30.04
N HIS A 230 0.33 -7.32 28.72
CA HIS A 230 0.51 -6.17 27.83
C HIS A 230 -0.75 -5.79 27.03
N ARG A 231 -1.79 -6.65 27.05
CA ARG A 231 -3.04 -6.37 26.34
C ARG A 231 -3.87 -5.36 27.12
N SER A 232 -4.67 -4.60 26.39
CA SER A 232 -5.73 -3.74 26.93
C SER A 232 -6.65 -4.54 27.86
N PHE A 233 -6.95 -5.80 27.51
CA PHE A 233 -7.70 -6.70 28.38
C PHE A 233 -7.06 -6.85 29.76
N ASP A 234 -5.75 -7.09 29.84
CA ASP A 234 -5.05 -7.33 31.12
C ASP A 234 -5.10 -6.09 32.03
N HIS A 235 -5.02 -4.91 31.42
CA HIS A 235 -5.10 -3.63 32.12
C HIS A 235 -6.53 -3.23 32.52
N ILE A 236 -7.52 -3.49 31.65
CA ILE A 236 -8.92 -3.08 31.86
C ILE A 236 -9.65 -4.08 32.77
N ALA A 237 -9.45 -5.39 32.57
CA ALA A 237 -10.11 -6.44 33.34
C ALA A 237 -9.50 -6.63 34.74
N GLY A 238 -8.36 -5.99 35.03
CA GLY A 238 -7.71 -6.05 36.34
C GLY A 238 -7.03 -7.37 36.66
N THR A 239 -6.87 -8.26 35.67
CA THR A 239 -6.05 -9.46 35.79
C THR A 239 -4.58 -9.04 35.80
N LYS A 240 -4.04 -8.74 36.99
CA LYS A 240 -2.60 -8.64 37.18
C LYS A 240 -1.99 -9.98 36.75
N ALA A 241 -1.07 -9.94 35.79
CA ALA A 241 -0.27 -11.10 35.45
C ALA A 241 0.34 -11.65 36.75
N SER A 242 -0.02 -12.89 37.09
CA SER A 242 0.51 -13.63 38.25
C SER A 242 1.91 -14.16 37.95
#